data_AF-A0A380ZHZ6-F1
#
_entry.id   AF-A0A380ZHZ6-F1
#
_cell.length_a   1.000
_cell.length_b   1.000
_cell.length_c   1.000
_cell.angle_alpha   90.00
_cell.angle_beta   90.00
_cell.angle_gamma   90.00
#
_symmetry.space_group_name_H-M   'P 1'
#
loop_
_entity.id
_entity.type
_entity.pdbx_description
1 polymer ?
#
loop_
_entity_poly.entity_id
_entity_poly.type
_entity_poly.pdbx_seq_one_letter_code
_entity_poly.pdbx_strand_id
1 'polypeptide(L)'
;MEIIQHTVIYWIPSLKTVLGGVSISTGGHIWIADISNIQGLDLWIKRIEDMQSLKPEMVIPGHYIKNDTSPTSLDFVKKYLTDYKNAAISYKDSSSIISDMEKKYPDLPSQQSLDFGAKVFAGETPWHINNPYPPIGKVAEMNFGEAVFELNFHDNRRMAFKGTSGAFKGIEDTVEYTAVEVSKNVFMVYWQEPKKNSNVVHVQDWNTETVYTNIAAEDNSFTHMKGTIKIQ
;
A
#
# COMPACT_ATOMS: atom_id res chain seq x y z
N MET A 1 -6.89 7.68 0.85
CA MET A 1 -6.82 6.62 1.87
C MET A 1 -5.79 5.64 1.36
N GLU A 2 -4.55 5.79 1.82
CA GLU A 2 -3.41 4.97 1.41
C GLU A 2 -3.58 3.61 2.07
N ILE A 3 -3.76 2.56 1.25
CA ILE A 3 -3.84 1.20 1.76
C ILE A 3 -2.40 0.77 2.04
N ILE A 4 -2.02 0.77 3.32
CA ILE A 4 -0.89 -0.01 3.79
C ILE A 4 -1.20 -1.47 3.41
N GLN A 5 -0.43 -2.01 2.47
CA GLN A 5 -0.81 -3.16 1.65
C GLN A 5 -0.88 -4.51 2.41
N HIS A 6 -0.74 -4.48 3.74
CA HIS A 6 -0.73 -5.66 4.62
C HIS A 6 -1.72 -5.53 5.80
N THR A 7 -2.58 -4.51 5.77
CA THR A 7 -3.48 -4.12 6.87
C THR A 7 -4.94 -4.52 6.56
N VAL A 8 -5.20 -5.80 6.29
CA VAL A 8 -6.58 -6.29 6.23
C VAL A 8 -7.11 -6.35 7.65
N ILE A 9 -8.14 -5.55 7.95
CA ILE A 9 -8.91 -5.65 9.18
C ILE A 9 -10.37 -5.83 8.80
N TYR A 10 -11.01 -6.82 9.42
CA TYR A 10 -12.43 -7.08 9.26
C TYR A 10 -13.17 -6.85 10.58
N TRP A 11 -14.30 -6.14 10.52
CA TRP A 11 -15.19 -5.95 11.65
C TRP A 11 -16.41 -6.86 11.48
N ILE A 12 -16.72 -7.66 12.50
CA ILE A 12 -17.91 -8.50 12.56
C ILE A 12 -18.87 -7.89 13.58
N PRO A 13 -19.89 -7.11 13.16
CA PRO A 13 -20.77 -6.38 14.07
C PRO A 13 -21.54 -7.29 15.03
N SER A 14 -22.05 -8.43 14.54
CA SER A 14 -22.85 -9.37 15.32
C SER A 14 -22.08 -10.04 16.46
N LEU A 15 -20.75 -10.10 16.35
CA LEU A 15 -19.85 -10.68 17.36
C LEU A 15 -19.03 -9.60 18.08
N LYS A 16 -19.20 -8.33 17.72
CA LYS A 16 -18.33 -7.22 18.10
C LYS A 16 -16.83 -7.59 18.06
N THR A 17 -16.45 -8.27 16.99
CA THR A 17 -15.12 -8.86 16.84
C THR A 17 -14.33 -8.17 15.74
N VAL A 18 -13.11 -7.76 16.05
CA VAL A 18 -12.13 -7.30 15.06
C VAL A 18 -11.23 -8.48 14.69
N LEU A 19 -11.09 -8.76 13.40
CA LEU A 19 -10.07 -9.66 12.86
C LEU A 19 -8.90 -8.82 12.36
N GLY A 20 -7.75 -8.92 13.01
CA GLY A 20 -6.54 -8.22 12.63
C GLY A 20 -5.64 -9.05 11.72
N GLY A 21 -5.13 -8.45 10.65
CA GLY A 21 -3.94 -8.95 9.94
C GLY A 21 -2.65 -8.60 10.71
N VAL A 22 -1.54 -8.43 9.98
CA VAL A 22 -0.25 -7.90 10.53
C VAL A 22 -0.45 -6.63 11.35
N SER A 23 -1.49 -5.90 10.97
CA SER A 23 -2.13 -4.75 11.61
C SER A 23 -2.15 -4.77 13.14
N ILE A 24 -2.41 -5.96 13.69
CA ILE A 24 -2.57 -6.22 15.11
C ILE A 24 -1.66 -7.38 15.47
N SER A 25 -0.49 -7.05 16.02
CA SER A 25 0.53 -8.03 16.43
C SER A 25 0.84 -7.84 17.92
N THR A 26 0.87 -8.93 18.70
CA THR A 26 1.04 -8.86 20.16
C THR A 26 2.08 -9.83 20.72
N GLY A 27 2.72 -9.42 21.82
CA GLY A 27 3.63 -10.29 22.57
C GLY A 27 5.08 -10.27 22.10
N GLY A 28 5.44 -9.45 21.11
CA GLY A 28 6.81 -9.22 20.64
C GLY A 28 6.94 -7.84 19.98
N HIS A 29 8.17 -7.46 19.63
CA HIS A 29 8.42 -6.26 18.83
C HIS A 29 7.67 -6.35 17.49
N ILE A 30 6.96 -5.27 17.14
CA ILE A 30 6.09 -5.23 15.96
C ILE A 30 6.92 -5.08 14.69
N TRP A 31 6.55 -5.83 13.64
CA TRP A 31 7.12 -5.69 12.30
C TRP A 31 6.75 -4.34 11.69
N ILE A 32 7.74 -3.45 11.54
CA ILE A 32 7.55 -2.09 11.01
C ILE A 32 8.13 -1.93 9.60
N ALA A 33 8.88 -2.90 9.07
CA ALA A 33 9.59 -2.75 7.79
C ALA A 33 8.66 -2.38 6.61
N ASP A 34 7.39 -2.77 6.64
CA ASP A 34 6.40 -2.41 5.60
C ASP A 34 6.02 -0.91 5.59
N ILE A 35 6.46 -0.15 6.60
CA ILE A 35 6.22 1.28 6.76
C ILE A 35 7.54 2.03 6.62
N SER A 36 7.68 2.86 5.59
CA SER A 36 8.93 3.55 5.27
C SER A 36 8.97 5.02 5.73
N ASN A 37 7.94 5.53 6.41
CA ASN A 37 7.87 6.93 6.82
C ASN A 37 6.87 7.19 7.98
N ILE A 38 6.94 8.40 8.55
CA ILE A 38 6.11 8.86 9.66
C ILE A 38 4.61 8.89 9.31
N GLN A 39 4.26 9.25 8.07
CA GLN A 39 2.86 9.28 7.63
C GLN A 39 2.23 7.88 7.67
N GLY A 40 2.99 6.84 7.29
CA GLY A 40 2.53 5.46 7.40
C GLY A 40 2.29 5.02 8.85
N LEU A 41 3.14 5.46 9.80
CA LEU A 41 2.90 5.23 11.22
C LEU A 41 1.62 5.93 11.70
N ASP A 42 1.38 7.17 11.28
CA ASP A 42 0.18 7.92 11.62
C ASP A 42 -1.10 7.27 11.09
N LEU A 43 -1.07 6.80 9.85
CA LEU A 43 -2.17 6.06 9.26
C LEU A 43 -2.46 4.76 10.01
N TRP A 44 -1.42 4.03 10.43
CA TRP A 44 -1.59 2.82 11.23
C TRP A 44 -2.18 3.14 12.60
N ILE A 45 -1.64 4.13 13.33
CA ILE A 45 -2.17 4.57 14.63
C ILE A 45 -3.64 4.95 14.49
N LYS A 46 -3.99 5.79 13.51
CA LYS A 46 -5.39 6.18 13.26
C LYS A 46 -6.27 4.96 12.99
N ARG A 47 -5.79 3.96 12.25
CA ARG A 47 -6.55 2.75 11.98
C ARG A 47 -6.83 1.94 13.25
N ILE A 48 -5.89 1.89 14.19
CA ILE A 48 -6.09 1.28 15.51
C ILE A 48 -7.12 2.08 16.33
N GLU A 49 -7.08 3.41 16.27
CA GLU A 49 -8.07 4.28 16.93
C GLU A 49 -9.48 4.08 16.36
N ASP A 50 -9.59 3.99 15.03
CA ASP A 50 -10.85 3.67 14.36
C ASP A 50 -11.41 2.33 14.89
N MET A 51 -10.58 1.31 15.14
CA MET A 51 -11.01 0.03 15.75
C MET A 51 -11.41 0.16 17.21
N GLN A 52 -10.64 0.89 18.02
CA GLN A 52 -10.99 1.14 19.43
C GLN A 52 -12.35 1.84 19.53
N SER A 53 -12.67 2.74 18.60
CA SER A 53 -13.96 3.45 18.56
C SER A 53 -15.18 2.52 18.36
N LEU A 54 -14.98 1.34 17.76
CA LEU A 54 -16.02 0.31 17.59
C LEU A 54 -16.36 -0.42 18.89
N LYS A 55 -15.53 -0.24 19.95
CA LYS A 55 -15.67 -0.91 21.25
C LYS A 55 -15.80 -2.44 21.12
N PRO A 56 -14.78 -3.11 20.53
CA PRO A 56 -14.82 -4.56 20.34
C PRO A 56 -14.88 -5.30 21.68
N GLU A 57 -15.60 -6.41 21.71
CA GLU A 57 -15.55 -7.37 22.82
C GLU A 57 -14.43 -8.40 22.60
N MET A 58 -13.99 -8.58 21.36
CA MET A 58 -12.92 -9.50 20.97
C MET A 58 -12.08 -8.92 19.85
N VAL A 59 -10.77 -9.16 19.90
CA VAL A 59 -9.83 -8.83 18.84
C VAL A 59 -8.97 -10.06 18.57
N ILE A 60 -8.99 -10.58 17.35
CA ILE A 60 -8.14 -11.70 16.94
C ILE A 60 -6.89 -11.12 16.27
N PRO A 61 -5.70 -11.17 16.90
CA PRO A 61 -4.48 -10.63 16.30
C PRO A 61 -4.01 -11.49 15.13
N GLY A 62 -3.35 -10.88 14.14
CA GLY A 62 -2.79 -11.61 12.99
C GLY A 62 -1.46 -12.31 13.33
N HIS A 63 -0.71 -11.76 14.28
CA HIS A 63 0.49 -12.39 14.84
C HIS A 63 0.51 -12.27 16.36
N TYR A 64 0.80 -13.37 17.04
CA TYR A 64 0.86 -13.39 18.49
C TYR A 64 1.79 -14.48 19.01
N ILE A 65 2.44 -14.23 20.15
CA ILE A 65 3.17 -15.27 20.88
C ILE A 65 2.25 -16.07 21.80
N LYS A 66 1.33 -15.38 22.48
CA LYS A 66 0.28 -15.99 23.29
C LYS A 66 -1.06 -15.70 22.65
N ASN A 67 -1.93 -16.71 22.58
CA ASN A 67 -3.28 -16.53 22.09
C ASN A 67 -4.09 -15.70 23.10
N ASP A 68 -4.14 -14.40 22.87
CA ASP A 68 -4.92 -13.43 23.63
C ASP A 68 -5.87 -12.70 22.68
N THR A 69 -7.17 -12.94 22.86
CA THR A 69 -8.21 -12.32 22.03
C THR A 69 -8.83 -11.09 22.69
N SER A 70 -8.23 -10.59 23.76
CA SER A 70 -8.66 -9.39 24.46
C SER A 70 -8.52 -8.14 23.59
N PRO A 71 -9.45 -7.17 23.71
CA PRO A 71 -9.32 -5.85 23.10
C PRO A 71 -8.06 -5.07 23.51
N THR A 72 -7.40 -5.45 24.61
CA THR A 72 -6.15 -4.81 25.09
C THR A 72 -4.99 -4.91 24.09
N SER A 73 -5.07 -5.81 23.12
CA SER A 73 -4.15 -5.87 21.99
C SER A 73 -4.07 -4.54 21.22
N LEU A 74 -5.19 -3.84 21.05
CA LEU A 74 -5.24 -2.53 20.38
C LEU A 74 -4.48 -1.46 21.16
N ASP A 75 -4.61 -1.47 22.49
CA ASP A 75 -3.90 -0.52 23.37
C ASP A 75 -2.39 -0.72 23.30
N PHE A 76 -1.95 -1.99 23.33
CA PHE A 76 -0.54 -2.34 23.16
C PHE A 76 0.00 -1.84 21.82
N VAL A 77 -0.66 -2.16 20.71
CA VAL A 77 -0.21 -1.76 19.36
C VAL A 77 -0.16 -0.25 19.23
N LYS A 78 -1.22 0.47 19.66
CA LYS A 78 -1.24 1.94 19.61
C LYS A 78 -0.08 2.55 20.40
N LYS A 79 0.17 2.07 21.62
CA LYS A 79 1.25 2.56 22.46
C LYS A 79 2.61 2.30 21.82
N TYR A 80 2.84 1.07 21.34
CA TYR A 80 4.09 0.68 20.70
C TYR A 80 4.40 1.54 19.47
N LEU A 81 3.42 1.74 18.58
CA LEU A 81 3.58 2.56 17.38
C LEU A 81 3.84 4.04 17.72
N THR A 82 3.18 4.55 18.76
CA THR A 82 3.40 5.92 19.24
C THR A 82 4.83 6.09 19.77
N ASP A 83 5.30 5.14 20.58
CA ASP A 83 6.67 5.15 21.12
C ASP A 83 7.72 5.03 20.02
N TYR A 84 7.48 4.17 19.03
CA TYR A 84 8.35 4.01 17.87
C TYR A 84 8.38 5.28 17.02
N LYS A 85 7.22 5.89 16.75
CA LYS A 85 7.13 7.18 16.05
C LYS A 85 7.95 8.25 16.77
N ASN A 86 7.85 8.34 18.11
CA ASN A 86 8.62 9.30 18.89
C ASN A 86 10.14 9.05 18.81
N ALA A 87 10.56 7.78 18.84
CA ALA A 87 11.97 7.40 18.64
C ALA A 87 12.44 7.81 17.22
N ALA A 88 11.66 7.48 16.20
CA ALA A 88 11.98 7.77 14.80
C ALA A 88 11.96 9.27 14.44
N ILE A 89 11.26 10.11 15.20
CA ILE A 89 11.33 11.58 15.08
C ILE A 89 12.59 12.12 15.77
N SER A 90 12.98 11.49 16.88
CA SER A 90 14.10 11.94 17.72
C SER A 90 15.46 11.52 17.17
N TYR A 91 15.52 10.42 16.42
CA TYR A 91 16.74 9.80 15.93
C TYR A 91 16.68 9.55 14.43
N LYS A 92 17.84 9.60 13.76
CA LYS A 92 17.96 9.40 12.30
C LYS A 92 18.56 8.06 11.91
N ASP A 93 19.19 7.35 12.86
CA ASP A 93 19.84 6.07 12.65
C ASP A 93 19.10 4.95 13.39
N SER A 94 19.20 3.73 12.83
CA SER A 94 18.52 2.56 13.38
C SER A 94 19.00 2.21 14.79
N SER A 95 20.30 2.37 15.07
CA SER A 95 20.90 1.99 16.34
C SER A 95 20.31 2.74 17.54
N SER A 96 20.06 4.04 17.37
CA SER A 96 19.44 4.90 18.38
C SER A 96 17.95 4.59 18.55
N ILE A 97 17.23 4.30 17.45
CA ILE A 97 15.83 3.88 17.49
C ILE A 97 15.69 2.55 18.25
N ILE A 98 16.54 1.57 17.92
CA ILE A 98 16.56 0.25 18.58
C ILE A 98 16.82 0.42 20.08
N SER A 99 17.86 1.18 20.45
CA SER A 99 18.21 1.39 21.86
C SER A 99 17.08 2.05 22.67
N ASP A 100 16.38 3.05 22.10
CA ASP A 100 15.25 3.69 22.79
C ASP A 100 14.06 2.74 22.96
N MET A 101 13.76 1.95 21.93
CA MET A 101 12.68 0.96 21.99
C MET A 101 13.00 -0.18 22.97
N GLU A 102 14.23 -0.68 23.01
CA GLU A 102 14.66 -1.70 23.99
C GLU A 102 14.62 -1.20 25.43
N LYS A 103 14.93 0.08 25.67
CA LYS A 103 14.77 0.68 27.01
C LYS A 103 13.32 0.72 27.47
N LYS A 104 12.39 1.00 26.55
CA LYS A 104 10.94 1.03 26.84
C LYS A 104 10.32 -0.36 26.94
N TYR A 105 10.90 -1.33 26.23
CA TYR A 105 10.37 -2.69 26.08
C TYR A 105 11.47 -3.76 26.28
N PRO A 106 12.13 -3.82 27.46
CA PRO A 106 13.33 -4.64 27.66
C PRO A 106 13.08 -6.15 27.60
N ASP A 107 11.87 -6.58 27.99
CA ASP A 107 11.49 -8.00 28.03
C ASP A 107 10.70 -8.45 26.80
N LEU A 108 10.52 -7.56 25.82
CA LEU A 108 9.72 -7.86 24.64
C LEU A 108 10.57 -8.68 23.65
N PRO A 109 10.14 -9.89 23.26
CA PRO A 109 10.89 -10.72 22.33
C PRO A 109 10.81 -10.18 20.89
N SER A 110 11.41 -10.91 19.94
CA SER A 110 11.45 -10.53 18.51
C SER A 110 12.38 -9.35 18.21
N GLN A 111 13.53 -9.24 18.88
CA GLN A 111 14.56 -8.22 18.59
C GLN A 111 14.93 -8.15 17.10
N GLN A 112 14.92 -9.26 16.38
CA GLN A 112 15.20 -9.27 14.94
C GLN A 112 14.16 -8.44 14.14
N SER A 113 12.89 -8.44 14.56
CA SER A 113 11.85 -7.60 13.94
C SER A 113 12.08 -6.12 14.23
N LEU A 114 12.53 -5.76 15.43
CA LEU A 114 12.92 -4.39 15.77
C LEU A 114 14.15 -3.95 14.98
N ASP A 115 15.21 -4.75 14.98
CA ASP A 115 16.47 -4.47 14.29
C ASP A 115 16.25 -4.24 12.79
N PHE A 116 15.56 -5.17 12.13
CA PHE A 116 15.28 -5.08 10.71
C PHE A 116 14.33 -3.90 10.39
N GLY A 117 13.24 -3.75 11.16
CA GLY A 117 12.30 -2.65 10.98
C GLY A 117 12.94 -1.27 11.14
N ALA A 118 13.82 -1.10 12.14
CA ALA A 118 14.54 0.14 12.37
C ALA A 118 15.52 0.48 11.24
N LYS A 119 16.28 -0.51 10.73
CA LYS A 119 17.18 -0.31 9.59
C LYS A 119 16.44 0.07 8.33
N VAL A 120 15.30 -0.55 8.07
CA VAL A 120 14.45 -0.21 6.92
C VAL A 120 13.87 1.20 7.08
N PHE A 121 13.35 1.53 8.25
CA PHE A 121 12.76 2.85 8.51
C PHE A 121 13.79 3.97 8.43
N ALA A 122 15.02 3.74 8.89
CA ALA A 122 16.14 4.68 8.80
C ALA A 122 16.74 4.77 7.37
N GLY A 123 16.29 3.93 6.43
CA GLY A 123 16.82 3.87 5.07
C GLY A 123 18.20 3.19 4.95
N GLU A 124 18.66 2.50 5.99
CA GLU A 124 19.94 1.79 6.04
C GLU A 124 19.87 0.42 5.35
N THR A 125 18.68 -0.18 5.25
CA THR A 125 18.44 -1.44 4.54
C THR A 125 17.27 -1.28 3.58
N PRO A 126 17.45 -1.60 2.28
CA PRO A 126 16.35 -1.57 1.34
C PRO A 126 15.35 -2.69 1.67
N TRP A 127 14.09 -2.33 1.86
CA TRP A 127 12.99 -3.27 1.94
C TRP A 127 12.18 -3.19 0.66
N HIS A 128 12.37 -4.20 -0.19
CA HIS A 128 11.57 -4.36 -1.39
C HIS A 128 10.28 -5.08 -1.01
N ILE A 129 9.26 -4.31 -0.64
CA ILE A 129 7.89 -4.82 -0.65
C ILE A 129 7.62 -5.17 -2.10
N ASN A 130 7.46 -6.46 -2.39
CA ASN A 130 6.98 -6.91 -3.69
C ASN A 130 5.52 -6.46 -3.81
N ASN A 131 5.34 -5.22 -4.24
CA ASN A 131 4.06 -4.73 -4.64
C ASN A 131 3.69 -5.51 -5.90
N PRO A 132 2.58 -6.28 -5.92
CA PRO A 132 2.28 -7.14 -7.05
C PRO A 132 2.25 -6.31 -8.33
N TYR A 133 1.76 -5.07 -8.29
CA TYR A 133 1.69 -4.22 -9.47
C TYR A 133 2.89 -3.25 -9.57
N PRO A 134 3.79 -3.40 -10.57
CA PRO A 134 5.08 -2.70 -10.63
C PRO A 134 5.08 -1.15 -10.60
N PRO A 135 4.10 -0.43 -11.17
CA PRO A 135 4.21 1.02 -11.32
C PRO A 135 3.67 1.82 -10.12
N ILE A 136 3.17 1.17 -9.06
CA ILE A 136 2.66 1.90 -7.88
C ILE A 136 3.73 2.81 -7.29
N GLY A 137 3.38 4.08 -7.08
CA GLY A 137 4.28 5.13 -6.60
C GLY A 137 5.20 5.71 -7.68
N LYS A 138 5.00 5.36 -8.96
CA LYS A 138 5.85 5.74 -10.09
C LYS A 138 5.05 6.23 -11.27
N VAL A 139 5.75 6.78 -12.26
CA VAL A 139 5.19 7.13 -13.57
C VAL A 139 5.53 6.01 -14.56
N ALA A 140 4.54 5.56 -15.32
CA ALA A 140 4.73 4.65 -16.43
C ALA A 140 4.36 5.32 -17.75
N GLU A 141 5.28 5.28 -18.71
CA GLU A 141 5.04 5.70 -20.08
C GLU A 141 4.43 4.55 -20.88
N MET A 142 3.34 4.84 -21.57
CA MET A 142 2.67 3.95 -22.52
C MET A 142 2.85 4.53 -23.92
N ASN A 143 3.60 3.85 -24.77
CA ASN A 143 3.87 4.31 -26.13
C ASN A 143 3.19 3.38 -27.14
N PHE A 144 2.13 3.89 -27.78
CA PHE A 144 1.34 3.21 -28.81
C PHE A 144 1.69 3.69 -30.22
N GLY A 145 2.90 4.24 -30.43
CA GLY A 145 3.32 4.86 -31.69
C GLY A 145 2.95 6.34 -31.72
N GLU A 146 1.89 6.70 -32.44
CA GLU A 146 1.48 8.11 -32.56
C GLU A 146 0.89 8.68 -31.27
N ALA A 147 0.29 7.81 -30.44
CA ALA A 147 -0.27 8.16 -29.14
C ALA A 147 0.68 7.72 -28.00
N VAL A 148 1.02 8.65 -27.13
CA VAL A 148 1.85 8.40 -25.94
C VAL A 148 1.14 8.93 -24.71
N PHE A 149 1.15 8.17 -23.63
CA PHE A 149 0.56 8.54 -22.35
C PHE A 149 1.55 8.37 -21.21
N GLU A 150 1.50 9.28 -20.24
CA GLU A 150 2.14 9.13 -18.94
C GLU A 150 1.06 8.80 -17.90
N LEU A 151 1.23 7.69 -17.19
CA LEU A 151 0.35 7.25 -16.12
C LEU A 151 1.11 7.35 -14.79
N ASN A 152 0.78 8.33 -13.97
CA ASN A 152 1.32 8.55 -12.64
C ASN A 152 0.46 7.82 -11.60
N PHE A 153 0.94 6.67 -11.11
CA PHE A 153 0.25 5.87 -10.11
C PHE A 153 0.60 6.37 -8.72
N HIS A 154 -0.27 7.19 -8.14
CA HIS A 154 -0.06 7.75 -6.79
C HIS A 154 -0.10 6.68 -5.70
N ASP A 155 -1.01 5.72 -5.83
CA ASP A 155 -1.18 4.61 -4.90
C ASP A 155 -1.82 3.41 -5.63
N ASN A 156 -2.25 2.38 -4.89
CA ASN A 156 -2.87 1.18 -5.46
C ASN A 156 -4.33 1.36 -5.93
N ARG A 157 -4.87 2.59 -5.90
CA ARG A 157 -6.22 2.91 -6.33
C ARG A 157 -6.30 4.13 -7.22
N ARG A 158 -5.42 5.12 -7.06
CA ARG A 158 -5.48 6.40 -7.77
C ARG A 158 -4.32 6.54 -8.73
N MET A 159 -4.65 6.95 -9.95
CA MET A 159 -3.70 7.22 -11.00
C MET A 159 -4.13 8.48 -11.75
N ALA A 160 -3.19 9.37 -12.03
CA ALA A 160 -3.37 10.44 -13.00
C ALA A 160 -2.80 10.00 -14.35
N PHE A 161 -3.52 10.21 -15.43
CA PHE A 161 -3.01 9.97 -16.78
C PHE A 161 -2.93 11.28 -17.56
N LYS A 162 -1.98 11.35 -18.50
CA LYS A 162 -1.81 12.48 -19.41
C LYS A 162 -1.37 11.99 -20.78
N GLY A 163 -2.11 12.36 -21.82
CA GLY A 163 -1.66 12.17 -23.19
C GLY A 163 -0.59 13.20 -23.57
N THR A 164 0.57 12.75 -24.01
CA THR A 164 1.73 13.60 -24.35
C THR A 164 1.93 13.75 -25.85
N SER A 165 1.35 12.86 -26.66
CA SER A 165 1.46 12.86 -28.12
C SER A 165 0.16 12.41 -28.81
N GLY A 166 0.06 12.70 -30.12
CA GLY A 166 -1.00 12.24 -31.00
C GLY A 166 -2.36 12.89 -30.74
N ALA A 167 -3.41 12.20 -31.14
CA ALA A 167 -4.81 12.65 -30.99
C ALA A 167 -5.23 12.89 -29.53
N PHE A 168 -4.48 12.34 -28.57
CA PHE A 168 -4.78 12.42 -27.14
C PHE A 168 -3.92 13.46 -26.41
N LYS A 169 -3.07 14.22 -27.12
CA LYS A 169 -2.18 15.20 -26.51
C LYS A 169 -2.97 16.25 -25.70
N GLY A 170 -2.59 16.42 -24.43
CA GLY A 170 -3.20 17.37 -23.51
C GLY A 170 -4.47 16.87 -22.81
N ILE A 171 -4.95 15.66 -23.14
CA ILE A 171 -6.01 15.01 -22.36
C ILE A 171 -5.40 14.49 -21.07
N GLU A 172 -5.99 14.85 -19.93
CA GLU A 172 -5.56 14.39 -18.61
C GLU A 172 -6.73 14.25 -17.65
N ASP A 173 -6.64 13.27 -16.75
CA ASP A 173 -7.56 13.12 -15.64
C ASP A 173 -6.92 12.33 -14.49
N THR A 174 -7.54 12.41 -13.32
CA THR A 174 -7.22 11.56 -12.17
C THR A 174 -8.38 10.62 -11.91
N VAL A 175 -8.11 9.32 -11.94
CA VAL A 175 -9.12 8.26 -11.89
C VAL A 175 -8.82 7.27 -10.78
N GLU A 176 -9.87 6.57 -10.36
CA GLU A 176 -9.70 5.32 -9.60
C GLU A 176 -9.55 4.15 -10.58
N TYR A 177 -8.52 3.33 -10.36
CA TYR A 177 -8.22 2.16 -11.19
C TYR A 177 -8.21 0.88 -10.37
N THR A 178 -8.38 -0.25 -11.05
CA THR A 178 -8.16 -1.59 -10.51
C THR A 178 -7.06 -2.29 -11.29
N ALA A 179 -6.14 -2.95 -10.60
CA ALA A 179 -5.15 -3.83 -11.20
C ALA A 179 -5.33 -5.25 -10.66
N VAL A 180 -5.44 -6.23 -11.56
CA VAL A 180 -5.58 -7.66 -11.25
C VAL A 180 -4.45 -8.40 -11.94
N GLU A 181 -3.64 -9.12 -11.17
CA GLU A 181 -2.66 -10.05 -11.75
C GLU A 181 -3.40 -11.24 -12.35
N VAL A 182 -3.29 -11.41 -13.67
CA VAL A 182 -3.96 -12.50 -14.42
C VAL A 182 -3.01 -13.63 -14.78
N SER A 183 -1.70 -13.35 -14.74
CA SER A 183 -0.60 -14.30 -14.83
C SER A 183 0.63 -13.66 -14.21
N LYS A 184 1.69 -14.42 -13.93
CA LYS A 184 2.90 -13.91 -13.29
C LYS A 184 3.43 -12.67 -14.02
N ASN A 185 3.39 -11.52 -13.35
CA ASN A 185 3.86 -10.23 -13.86
C ASN A 185 3.07 -9.72 -15.11
N VAL A 186 1.83 -10.19 -15.26
CA VAL A 186 0.88 -9.75 -16.30
C VAL A 186 -0.41 -9.28 -15.62
N PHE A 187 -0.79 -8.03 -15.89
CA PHE A 187 -1.89 -7.36 -15.19
C PHE A 187 -2.98 -6.93 -16.15
N MET A 188 -4.22 -7.22 -15.79
CA MET A 188 -5.38 -6.51 -16.33
C MET A 188 -5.62 -5.28 -15.47
N VAL A 189 -5.58 -4.09 -16.08
CA VAL A 189 -5.69 -2.81 -15.38
C VAL A 189 -6.82 -2.02 -16.01
N TYR A 190 -7.81 -1.58 -15.24
CA TYR A 190 -8.99 -0.93 -15.80
C TYR A 190 -9.54 0.17 -14.93
N TRP A 191 -10.18 1.15 -15.57
CA TRP A 191 -10.81 2.31 -14.93
C TRP A 191 -11.93 2.87 -15.83
N GLN A 192 -12.71 3.77 -15.24
CA GLN A 192 -13.66 4.62 -15.96
C GLN A 192 -13.15 6.07 -15.95
N GLU A 193 -13.32 6.78 -17.05
CA GLU A 193 -12.98 8.20 -17.18
C GLU A 193 -14.26 9.04 -17.06
N PRO A 194 -14.62 9.53 -15.86
CA PRO A 194 -15.93 10.12 -15.61
C PRO A 194 -16.20 11.37 -16.45
N LYS A 195 -15.16 12.12 -16.85
CA LYS A 195 -15.31 13.31 -17.71
C LYS A 195 -15.69 12.98 -19.15
N LYS A 196 -15.34 11.79 -19.64
CA LYS A 196 -15.56 11.35 -21.02
C LYS A 196 -16.54 10.19 -21.14
N ASN A 197 -16.97 9.65 -19.99
CA ASN A 197 -17.80 8.45 -19.89
C ASN A 197 -17.24 7.25 -20.67
N SER A 198 -15.91 7.21 -20.82
CA SER A 198 -15.16 6.10 -21.44
C SER A 198 -14.76 5.06 -20.40
N ASN A 199 -14.65 3.81 -20.83
CA ASN A 199 -14.08 2.73 -20.05
C ASN A 199 -12.78 2.28 -20.70
N VAL A 200 -11.72 2.12 -19.89
CA VAL A 200 -10.40 1.74 -20.39
C VAL A 200 -9.97 0.43 -19.73
N VAL A 201 -9.50 -0.51 -20.55
CA VAL A 201 -8.92 -1.78 -20.10
C VAL A 201 -7.56 -1.97 -20.75
N HIS A 202 -6.53 -2.05 -19.91
CA HIS A 202 -5.19 -2.44 -20.29
C HIS A 202 -4.92 -3.91 -19.96
N VAL A 203 -4.13 -4.56 -20.80
CA VAL A 203 -3.36 -5.76 -20.45
C VAL A 203 -1.89 -5.37 -20.51
N GLN A 204 -1.23 -5.39 -19.37
CA GLN A 204 0.17 -4.97 -19.19
C GLN A 204 1.02 -6.20 -18.89
N ASP A 205 1.89 -6.58 -19.81
CA ASP A 205 2.87 -7.64 -19.63
C ASP A 205 4.23 -7.02 -19.33
N TRP A 206 4.60 -7.02 -18.05
CA TRP A 206 5.86 -6.47 -17.57
C TRP A 206 7.05 -7.40 -17.81
N ASN A 207 6.83 -8.64 -18.26
CA ASN A 207 7.92 -9.51 -18.69
C ASN A 207 8.47 -9.10 -20.05
N THR A 208 7.60 -8.55 -20.91
CA THR A 208 7.93 -8.18 -22.29
C THR A 208 7.82 -6.69 -22.56
N GLU A 209 7.55 -5.88 -21.52
CA GLU A 209 7.30 -4.43 -21.61
C GLU A 209 6.23 -4.10 -22.66
N THR A 210 5.21 -4.97 -22.80
CA THR A 210 4.13 -4.81 -23.78
C THR A 210 2.84 -4.39 -23.09
N VAL A 211 2.12 -3.45 -23.69
CA VAL A 211 0.78 -3.04 -23.24
C VAL A 211 -0.22 -3.11 -24.39
N TYR A 212 -1.39 -3.66 -24.11
CA TYR A 212 -2.58 -3.57 -24.94
C TYR A 212 -3.57 -2.66 -24.25
N THR A 213 -4.24 -1.78 -24.98
CA THR A 213 -5.33 -0.96 -24.46
C THR A 213 -6.58 -1.12 -25.30
N ASN A 214 -7.73 -1.13 -24.62
CA ASN A 214 -9.06 -1.16 -25.20
C ASN A 214 -9.84 -0.02 -24.54
N ILE A 215 -10.21 0.98 -25.34
CA ILE A 215 -10.98 2.14 -24.89
C ILE A 215 -12.36 2.02 -25.51
N ALA A 216 -13.38 1.84 -24.68
CA ALA A 216 -14.78 1.91 -25.09
C ALA A 216 -15.30 3.33 -24.79
N ALA A 217 -15.57 4.10 -25.83
CA ALA A 217 -16.09 5.46 -25.70
C ALA A 217 -17.62 5.46 -25.49
N GLU A 218 -18.16 6.60 -25.08
CA GLU A 218 -19.59 6.79 -24.82
C GLU A 218 -20.48 6.52 -26.06
N ASP A 219 -19.94 6.76 -27.27
CA ASP A 219 -20.63 6.49 -28.53
C ASP A 219 -20.59 5.01 -28.96
N ASN A 220 -20.10 4.12 -28.08
CA ASN A 220 -19.87 2.70 -28.31
C ASN A 220 -18.78 2.39 -29.35
N SER A 221 -17.98 3.39 -29.76
CA SER A 221 -16.78 3.13 -30.54
C SER A 221 -15.70 2.49 -29.67
N PHE A 222 -14.90 1.63 -30.29
CA PHE A 222 -13.77 0.98 -29.64
C PHE A 222 -12.47 1.41 -30.30
N THR A 223 -11.52 1.81 -29.46
CA THR A 223 -10.13 2.03 -29.88
C THR A 223 -9.25 0.95 -29.25
N HIS A 224 -8.48 0.25 -30.08
CA HIS A 224 -7.56 -0.79 -29.67
C HIS A 224 -6.15 -0.41 -30.08
N MET A 225 -5.21 -0.44 -29.15
CA MET A 225 -3.81 -0.17 -29.46
C MET A 225 -2.90 -1.18 -28.75
N LYS A 226 -1.75 -1.46 -29.39
CA LYS A 226 -0.65 -2.23 -28.82
C LYS A 226 0.59 -1.34 -28.81
N GLY A 227 1.31 -1.37 -27.70
CA GLY A 227 2.45 -0.50 -27.49
C GLY A 227 3.44 -1.09 -26.50
N THR A 228 4.38 -0.25 -26.09
CA THR A 228 5.35 -0.56 -25.04
C THR A 228 5.02 0.18 -23.75
N ILE A 229 5.37 -0.43 -22.62
CA ILE A 229 5.20 0.14 -21.28
C ILE A 229 6.56 0.20 -20.56
N LYS A 230 6.90 1.36 -20.00
CA LYS A 230 8.16 1.56 -19.26
C LYS A 230 7.94 2.41 -18.02
N ILE A 231 8.61 2.05 -16.93
CA ILE A 231 8.67 2.90 -15.74
C ILE A 231 9.71 4.01 -16.00
N GLN A 232 9.32 5.25 -15.75
CA GLN A 232 10.20 6.42 -15.79
C GLN A 232 10.94 6.62 -14.46
#